data_AF-A0A2V1A5Z1-F1
#
_entry.id   AF-A0A2V1A5Z1-F1
#
_cell.length_a   1.000
_cell.length_b   1.000
_cell.length_c   1.000
_cell.angle_alpha   90.00
_cell.angle_beta   90.00
_cell.angle_gamma   90.00
#
_symmetry.space_group_name_H-M   'P 1'
#
loop_
_entity.id
_entity.type
_entity.pdbx_description
1 polymer ?
#
loop_
_entity_poly.entity_id
_entity_poly.type
_entity_poly.pdbx_seq_one_letter_code
_entity_poly.pdbx_strand_id
1 'polypeptide(L)'
;MASEEIDIPRPPEGDDGLENPMRAIVVVNSPDVPEGEMEERMLDCVQTFDEVDQFFDKFDEEVAVPNESHIKYEVGSDGLVVIIVDSRKLKDSVLAFIDKFAAEVGDNARDDPEETAPKRAKK
;
A
#
# COMPACT_ATOMS: atom_id res chain seq x y z
N MET A 1 -39.43 28.99 -12.43
CA MET A 1 -38.27 28.27 -13.01
C MET A 1 -37.86 27.27 -11.97
N ALA A 2 -38.09 25.99 -12.24
CA ALA A 2 -37.76 24.91 -11.32
C ALA A 2 -36.24 24.73 -11.37
N SER A 3 -35.57 24.94 -10.24
CA SER A 3 -34.19 24.56 -10.07
C SER A 3 -34.13 23.04 -10.18
N GLU A 4 -33.57 22.53 -11.27
CA GLU A 4 -33.22 21.12 -11.40
C GLU A 4 -32.25 20.79 -10.26
N GLU A 5 -32.74 20.07 -9.26
CA GLU A 5 -31.91 19.30 -8.34
C GLU A 5 -31.10 18.33 -9.20
N ILE A 6 -29.81 18.59 -9.31
CA ILE A 6 -28.85 17.68 -9.91
C ILE A 6 -28.85 16.47 -8.98
N ASP A 7 -29.52 15.40 -9.39
CA ASP A 7 -29.44 14.07 -8.78
C ASP A 7 -28.04 13.55 -9.06
N ILE A 8 -27.08 13.94 -8.21
CA ILE A 8 -25.74 13.39 -8.23
C ILE A 8 -25.92 11.95 -7.74
N PRO A 9 -25.68 10.91 -8.56
CA PRO A 9 -25.75 9.54 -8.07
C PRO A 9 -24.77 9.43 -6.91
N ARG A 10 -25.28 9.16 -5.71
CA ARG A 10 -24.44 8.74 -4.60
C ARG A 10 -23.68 7.49 -5.08
N PRO A 11 -22.35 7.45 -4.96
CA PRO A 11 -21.64 6.19 -5.14
C PRO A 11 -22.30 5.14 -4.23
N PRO A 12 -22.41 3.89 -4.67
CA PRO A 12 -23.05 2.84 -3.89
C PRO A 12 -22.38 2.81 -2.50
N GLU A 13 -23.16 3.12 -1.46
CA GLU A 13 -22.80 2.94 -0.06
C GLU A 13 -22.51 1.44 0.13
N GLY A 14 -21.25 1.03 0.05
CA GLY A 14 -20.88 -0.39 0.08
C GLY A 14 -19.40 -0.74 -0.06
N ASP A 15 -18.53 0.18 -0.47
CA ASP A 15 -17.09 -0.06 -0.52
C ASP A 15 -16.38 0.90 0.42
N ASP A 16 -16.37 0.57 1.73
CA ASP A 16 -15.45 1.17 2.71
C ASP A 16 -14.01 0.61 2.54
N GLY A 17 -13.77 -0.18 1.48
CA GLY A 17 -12.48 -0.69 1.06
C GLY A 17 -11.83 0.18 -0.01
N LEU A 18 -10.54 -0.05 -0.23
CA LEU A 18 -9.82 0.52 -1.36
C LEU A 18 -10.29 -0.19 -2.64
N GLU A 19 -10.71 0.58 -3.66
CA GLU A 19 -11.13 0.03 -4.97
C GLU A 19 -10.03 -0.82 -5.63
N ASN A 20 -8.77 -0.58 -5.26
CA ASN A 20 -7.60 -1.35 -5.65
C ASN A 20 -6.72 -1.67 -4.43
N PRO A 21 -6.01 -2.81 -4.43
CA PRO A 21 -5.05 -3.12 -3.39
C PRO A 21 -4.01 -2.03 -3.24
N MET A 22 -3.57 -1.80 -2.00
CA MET A 22 -2.60 -0.75 -1.70
C MET A 22 -1.31 -0.94 -2.52
N ARG A 23 -0.80 0.14 -3.10
CA ARG A 23 0.47 0.14 -3.86
C ARG A 23 1.42 1.15 -3.26
N ALA A 24 2.54 0.69 -2.73
CA ALA A 24 3.58 1.53 -2.16
C ALA A 24 4.71 1.73 -3.17
N ILE A 25 4.99 2.98 -3.51
CA ILE A 25 6.03 3.40 -4.44
C ILE A 25 7.10 4.13 -3.64
N VAL A 26 8.29 3.56 -3.54
CA VAL A 26 9.42 4.13 -2.82
C VAL A 26 10.37 4.79 -3.81
N VAL A 27 10.56 6.10 -3.69
CA VAL A 27 11.45 6.92 -4.53
C VAL A 27 12.63 7.41 -3.69
N VAL A 28 13.84 7.08 -4.10
CA VAL A 28 15.06 7.64 -3.48
C VAL A 28 15.43 8.93 -4.19
N ASN A 29 15.24 10.04 -3.52
CA ASN A 29 15.67 11.35 -3.98
C ASN A 29 16.94 11.76 -3.23
N SER A 30 18.09 11.21 -3.63
CA SER A 30 19.39 11.52 -3.00
C SER A 30 20.33 12.12 -4.05
N PRO A 31 21.20 13.09 -3.70
CA PRO A 31 22.17 13.66 -4.64
C PRO A 31 23.16 12.62 -5.22
N ASP A 32 23.33 11.49 -4.54
CA ASP A 32 24.12 10.32 -5.01
C ASP A 32 23.43 9.54 -6.14
N VAL A 33 22.11 9.65 -6.29
CA VAL A 33 21.31 8.99 -7.34
C VAL A 33 20.40 10.03 -8.03
N PRO A 34 20.96 10.83 -8.96
CA PRO A 34 20.23 11.94 -9.60
C PRO A 34 19.08 11.48 -10.52
N GLU A 35 19.07 10.21 -10.94
CA GLU A 35 17.95 9.63 -11.70
C GLU A 35 16.75 9.25 -10.82
N GLY A 36 16.95 9.17 -9.51
CA GLY A 36 15.96 8.68 -8.56
C GLY A 36 15.75 7.17 -8.69
N GLU A 37 16.06 6.40 -7.65
CA GLU A 37 15.72 4.98 -7.65
C GLU A 37 14.27 4.80 -7.20
N MET A 38 13.43 4.31 -8.11
CA MET A 38 12.02 4.00 -7.85
C MET A 38 11.86 2.49 -7.68
N GLU A 39 11.29 2.07 -6.55
CA GLU A 39 10.92 0.70 -6.25
C GLU A 39 9.41 0.64 -5.97
N GLU A 40 8.72 -0.28 -6.62
CA GLU A 40 7.29 -0.48 -6.44
C GLU A 40 7.04 -1.75 -5.64
N ARG A 41 6.16 -1.66 -4.64
CA ARG A 41 5.66 -2.80 -3.88
C ARG A 41 4.15 -2.83 -3.88
N MET A 42 3.61 -3.97 -4.29
CA MET A 42 2.18 -4.25 -4.25
C MET A 42 1.86 -4.88 -2.89
N LEU A 43 0.88 -4.29 -2.21
CA LEU A 43 0.35 -4.74 -0.92
C LEU A 43 -1.08 -5.22 -1.16
N ASP A 44 -1.21 -6.36 -1.83
CA ASP A 44 -2.51 -7.00 -2.13
C ASP A 44 -3.33 -7.38 -0.88
N CYS A 45 -2.65 -7.41 0.26
CA CYS A 45 -3.21 -7.78 1.56
C CYS A 45 -3.89 -6.60 2.27
N VAL A 46 -3.63 -5.36 1.84
CA VAL A 46 -4.22 -4.16 2.45
C VAL A 46 -5.36 -3.68 1.57
N GLN A 47 -6.59 -3.85 2.08
CA GLN A 47 -7.82 -3.54 1.34
C GLN A 47 -8.70 -2.54 2.08
N THR A 48 -8.37 -2.19 3.32
CA THR A 48 -9.16 -1.25 4.12
C THR A 48 -8.34 -0.04 4.57
N PHE A 49 -9.00 1.10 4.78
CA PHE A 49 -8.34 2.29 5.32
C PHE A 49 -7.79 2.06 6.74
N ASP A 50 -8.38 1.16 7.54
CA ASP A 50 -7.88 0.84 8.88
C ASP A 50 -6.52 0.11 8.82
N GLU A 51 -6.36 -0.83 7.88
CA GLU A 51 -5.08 -1.52 7.66
C GLU A 51 -3.99 -0.56 7.13
N VAL A 52 -4.40 0.38 6.27
CA VAL A 52 -3.52 1.46 5.81
C VAL A 52 -3.09 2.32 7.00
N ASP A 53 -4.02 2.71 7.87
CA ASP A 53 -3.73 3.52 9.06
C ASP A 53 -2.76 2.78 10.00
N GLN A 54 -2.99 1.50 10.27
CA GLN A 54 -2.09 0.66 11.07
C GLN A 54 -0.71 0.47 10.43
N PHE A 55 -0.66 0.36 9.10
CA PHE A 55 0.60 0.35 8.36
C PHE A 55 1.37 1.64 8.62
N PHE A 56 0.70 2.79 8.49
CA PHE A 56 1.33 4.08 8.68
C PHE A 56 1.71 4.35 10.13
N ASP A 57 0.93 3.92 11.11
CA ASP A 57 1.24 4.08 12.54
C ASP A 57 2.55 3.36 12.89
N LYS A 58 2.69 2.09 12.46
CA LYS A 58 3.93 1.32 12.61
C LYS A 58 5.08 1.90 11.78
N PHE A 59 4.79 2.38 10.57
CA PHE A 59 5.78 2.98 9.69
C PHE A 59 6.34 4.27 10.28
N ASP A 60 5.47 5.11 10.85
CA ASP A 60 5.87 6.33 11.54
C ASP A 60 6.75 5.97 12.74
N GLU A 61 6.33 5.03 13.59
CA GLU A 61 7.12 4.65 14.77
C GLU A 61 8.52 4.08 14.41
N GLU A 62 8.61 3.15 13.45
CA GLU A 62 9.87 2.47 13.12
C GLU A 62 10.76 3.28 12.14
N VAL A 63 10.16 4.01 11.20
CA VAL A 63 10.88 4.61 10.06
C VAL A 63 10.73 6.12 10.02
N ALA A 64 9.51 6.67 10.11
CA ALA A 64 9.31 8.09 9.85
C ALA A 64 9.71 8.98 11.02
N VAL A 65 9.34 8.69 12.27
CA VAL A 65 9.75 9.41 13.49
C VAL A 65 11.27 9.56 13.61
N PRO A 66 12.10 8.50 13.45
CA PRO A 66 13.55 8.66 13.50
C PRO A 66 14.13 9.43 12.30
N ASN A 67 13.38 9.57 11.20
CA ASN A 67 13.86 10.14 9.94
C ASN A 67 12.94 11.24 9.37
N GLU A 68 12.16 11.92 10.22
CA GLU A 68 11.03 12.79 9.83
C GLU A 68 11.45 13.91 8.85
N SER A 69 12.70 14.35 8.94
CA SER A 69 13.26 15.38 8.06
C SER A 69 13.71 14.87 6.69
N HIS A 70 13.90 13.55 6.54
CA HIS A 70 14.48 12.89 5.37
C HIS A 70 13.51 11.95 4.64
N ILE A 71 12.27 11.86 5.11
CA ILE A 71 11.21 11.06 4.51
C ILE A 71 9.96 11.90 4.31
N LYS A 72 9.31 11.71 3.17
CA LYS A 72 8.00 12.28 2.86
C LYS A 72 7.16 11.20 2.25
N TYR A 73 5.89 11.14 2.59
CA TYR A 73 4.98 10.22 1.94
C TYR A 73 3.64 10.89 1.65
N GLU A 74 2.96 10.38 0.63
CA GLU A 74 1.63 10.82 0.23
C GLU A 74 0.74 9.60 0.09
N VAL A 75 -0.48 9.70 0.64
CA VAL A 75 -1.48 8.64 0.61
C VAL A 75 -2.63 9.11 -0.26
N GLY A 76 -2.80 8.43 -1.39
CA GLY A 76 -3.95 8.60 -2.27
C GLY A 76 -5.16 7.86 -1.72
N SER A 77 -6.33 8.46 -1.90
CA SER A 77 -7.64 7.85 -1.61
C SER A 77 -7.86 6.53 -2.36
N ASP A 78 -7.19 6.33 -3.48
CA ASP A 78 -7.24 5.15 -4.34
C ASP A 78 -6.31 4.00 -3.88
N GLY A 79 -5.69 4.12 -2.69
CA GLY A 79 -4.76 3.10 -2.17
C GLY A 79 -3.33 3.22 -2.73
N LEU A 80 -3.04 4.28 -3.47
CA LEU A 80 -1.69 4.56 -3.96
C LEU A 80 -0.90 5.35 -2.93
N VAL A 81 0.24 4.82 -2.53
CA VAL A 81 1.14 5.44 -1.55
C VAL A 81 2.48 5.74 -2.22
N VAL A 82 2.92 6.98 -2.13
CA VAL A 82 4.24 7.40 -2.64
C VAL A 82 5.11 7.80 -1.46
N ILE A 83 6.24 7.13 -1.29
CA ILE A 83 7.21 7.37 -0.22
C ILE A 83 8.50 7.89 -0.87
N ILE A 84 8.89 9.11 -0.55
CA ILE A 84 10.11 9.75 -1.01
C ILE A 84 11.12 9.78 0.14
N VAL A 85 12.29 9.18 -0.07
CA VAL A 85 13.38 9.13 0.90
C VAL A 85 14.63 9.81 0.36
N ASP A 86 15.35 10.53 1.23
CA ASP A 86 16.58 11.24 0.84
C ASP A 86 17.83 10.34 0.87
N SER A 87 17.70 9.09 1.33
CA SER A 87 18.82 8.17 1.52
C SER A 87 18.50 6.73 1.11
N ARG A 88 19.48 6.07 0.48
CA ARG A 88 19.38 4.66 0.08
C ARG A 88 19.22 3.70 1.26
N LYS A 89 19.76 4.07 2.43
CA LYS A 89 19.54 3.31 3.68
C LYS A 89 18.09 3.32 4.12
N LEU A 90 17.41 4.47 3.98
CA LEU A 90 16.00 4.58 4.31
C LEU A 90 15.14 3.79 3.34
N LYS A 91 15.48 3.81 2.05
CA LYS A 91 14.84 2.94 1.05
C LYS A 91 14.84 1.48 1.51
N ASP A 92 15.99 0.98 1.93
CA ASP A 92 16.15 -0.41 2.37
C ASP A 92 15.30 -0.71 3.62
N SER A 93 15.29 0.20 4.61
CA SER A 93 14.43 0.09 5.79
C SER A 93 12.94 0.11 5.45
N VAL A 94 12.51 1.00 4.54
CA VAL A 94 11.13 1.11 4.07
C VAL A 94 10.72 -0.18 3.34
N LEU A 95 11.57 -0.69 2.45
CA LEU A 95 11.31 -1.92 1.73
C LEU A 95 11.23 -3.12 2.66
N ALA A 96 12.14 -3.24 3.63
CA ALA A 96 12.11 -4.29 4.64
C ALA A 96 10.85 -4.21 5.53
N PHE A 97 10.41 -3.00 5.86
CA PHE A 97 9.17 -2.78 6.59
C PHE A 97 7.96 -3.22 5.77
N ILE A 98 7.88 -2.80 4.50
CA ILE A 98 6.80 -3.20 3.59
C ILE A 98 6.77 -4.72 3.42
N ASP A 99 7.91 -5.38 3.22
CA ASP A 99 8.01 -6.84 3.10
C ASP A 99 7.52 -7.55 4.38
N LYS A 100 7.95 -7.05 5.56
CA LYS A 100 7.55 -7.57 6.88
C LYS A 100 6.05 -7.38 7.12
N PHE A 101 5.50 -6.22 6.80
CA PHE A 101 4.08 -5.94 6.96
C PHE A 101 3.24 -6.76 5.98
N ALA A 102 3.66 -6.85 4.70
CA ALA A 102 3.03 -7.71 3.71
C ALA A 102 3.05 -9.18 4.12
N ALA A 103 4.12 -9.65 4.78
CA ALA A 103 4.18 -11.00 5.33
C ALA A 103 3.24 -11.19 6.53
N GLU A 104 3.14 -10.21 7.43
CA GLU A 104 2.28 -10.26 8.61
C GLU A 104 0.78 -10.22 8.26
N VAL A 105 0.39 -9.34 7.34
CA VAL A 105 -1.01 -9.20 6.87
C VAL A 105 -1.34 -10.28 5.82
N GLY A 106 -0.38 -10.64 4.95
CA GLY A 106 -0.55 -11.69 3.96
C GLY A 106 -0.64 -13.10 4.54
N ASP A 107 -0.12 -13.33 5.75
CA ASP A 107 -0.38 -14.57 6.50
C ASP A 107 -1.84 -14.62 7.00
N ASN A 108 -2.45 -13.47 7.30
CA ASN A 108 -3.87 -13.38 7.64
C ASN A 108 -4.78 -13.68 6.44
N ALA A 109 -4.33 -13.39 5.20
CA ALA A 109 -5.07 -13.64 3.97
C ALA A 109 -4.87 -15.05 3.38
N ARG A 110 -4.09 -15.93 4.04
CA ARG A 110 -3.74 -17.28 3.55
C ARG A 110 -4.43 -18.44 4.27
N ASP A 111 -5.55 -18.22 4.93
CA ASP A 111 -6.51 -19.31 5.19
C ASP A 111 -7.50 -19.43 4.00
N ASP A 112 -6.97 -19.62 2.80
CA ASP A 112 -7.73 -20.21 1.70
C ASP A 112 -6.86 -21.30 1.05
N PRO A 113 -7.02 -22.57 1.45
CA PRO A 113 -6.40 -23.69 0.78
C PRO A 113 -7.13 -23.98 -0.54
N GLU A 114 -7.15 -23.05 -1.49
CA GLU A 114 -7.50 -23.37 -2.88
C GLU A 114 -6.26 -23.83 -3.64
N GLU A 115 -5.79 -25.03 -3.32
CA GLU A 115 -4.99 -25.82 -4.25
C GLU A 115 -5.89 -26.28 -5.40
N THR A 116 -5.93 -25.48 -6.46
CA THR A 116 -6.51 -25.88 -7.73
C THR A 116 -5.72 -27.04 -8.34
N ALA A 117 -6.46 -28.13 -8.61
CA ALA A 117 -6.03 -29.45 -9.07
C ALA A 117 -5.21 -29.51 -10.38
N PRO A 118 -4.59 -30.67 -10.67
CA PRO A 118 -4.89 -31.30 -11.97
C PRO A 118 -5.05 -32.84 -11.94
N LYS A 119 -6.22 -33.28 -12.43
CA LYS A 119 -6.51 -34.45 -13.29
C LYS A 119 -5.49 -35.60 -13.37
N ARG A 120 -5.82 -36.77 -12.79
CA ARG A 120 -5.54 -38.19 -13.21
C ARG A 120 -5.94 -39.10 -12.03
N ALA A 121 -6.51 -40.31 -12.14
CA ALA A 121 -6.55 -41.28 -13.21
C ALA A 121 -7.78 -42.20 -13.08
N LYS A 122 -8.39 -42.45 -14.23
CA LYS A 122 -8.93 -43.73 -14.73
C LYS A 122 -8.53 -44.97 -13.90
N LYS A 123 -9.50 -45.65 -13.26
CA LYS A 123 -9.88 -47.05 -13.55
C LYS A 123 -11.14 -47.46 -12.79
#